data_AF-A0A935ULI3-F1
#
_entry.id   AF-A0A935ULI3-F1
#
_cell.length_a   1.000
_cell.length_b   1.000
_cell.length_c   1.000
_cell.angle_alpha   90.00
_cell.angle_beta   90.00
_cell.angle_gamma   90.00
#
_symmetry.space_group_name_H-M   'P 1'
#
loop_
_entity.id
_entity.type
_entity.pdbx_description
1 polymer ?
#
loop_
_entity_poly.entity_id
_entity_poly.type
_entity_poly.pdbx_seq_one_letter_code
_entity_poly.pdbx_strand_id
1 'polypeptide(L)'
;MGVWDDLRRNAGAWYDTAAEKTGELARVGSRRYDIFGIGRDIERRYSEIGKLVHEGLLQGRTDFGADPAVLDLVERIQKLEADLEVKRREIEEIRDSERRRRGLADPGLPRSRGAPRDDDEEGDPRPY
;
A
#
# COMPACT_ATOMS: atom_id res chain seq x y z
N MET A 1 -9.31 -16.65 7.90
CA MET A 1 -9.05 -15.26 8.31
C MET A 1 -9.52 -14.38 7.17
N GLY A 2 -10.44 -13.45 7.42
CA GLY A 2 -11.16 -12.72 6.36
C GLY A 2 -10.45 -11.43 5.95
N VAL A 3 -10.77 -10.93 4.76
CA VAL A 3 -10.28 -9.66 4.19
C VAL A 3 -10.51 -8.48 5.14
N TRP A 4 -11.63 -8.50 5.86
CA TRP A 4 -11.96 -7.59 6.96
C TRP A 4 -10.92 -7.57 8.10
N ASP A 5 -10.46 -8.74 8.51
CA ASP A 5 -9.51 -8.88 9.63
C ASP A 5 -8.12 -8.40 9.21
N ASP A 6 -7.75 -8.66 7.96
CA ASP A 6 -6.54 -8.12 7.34
C ASP A 6 -6.63 -6.61 7.14
N LEU A 7 -7.81 -6.07 6.80
CA LEU A 7 -8.06 -4.63 6.74
C LEU A 7 -7.85 -3.98 8.10
N ARG A 8 -8.42 -4.55 9.17
CA ARG A 8 -8.28 -4.01 10.53
C ARG A 8 -6.83 -4.08 11.02
N ARG A 9 -6.11 -5.16 10.72
CA ARG A 9 -4.68 -5.31 11.06
C ARG A 9 -3.79 -4.34 10.28
N ASN A 10 -4.02 -4.19 8.97
CA ASN A 10 -3.20 -3.30 8.13
C ASN A 10 -3.57 -1.81 8.28
N ALA A 11 -4.77 -1.47 8.73
CA ALA A 11 -5.16 -0.08 9.00
C ALA A 11 -4.20 0.59 10.00
N GLY A 12 -3.71 -0.15 11.00
CA GLY A 12 -2.67 0.33 11.92
C GLY A 12 -1.33 0.57 11.24
N ALA A 13 -0.92 -0.29 10.30
CA ALA A 13 0.31 -0.13 9.53
C ALA A 13 0.25 1.01 8.50
N TRP A 14 -0.94 1.47 8.11
CA TRP A 14 -1.11 2.57 7.15
C TRP A 14 -0.87 3.95 7.77
N TYR A 15 -1.04 4.11 9.09
CA TYR A 15 -0.75 5.38 9.78
C TYR A 15 0.74 5.73 9.76
N ASP A 16 1.63 4.74 9.64
CA ASP A 16 3.07 4.89 9.91
C ASP A 16 3.98 5.04 8.68
N THR A 17 3.44 5.25 7.47
CA THR A 17 4.31 5.37 6.28
C THR A 17 3.94 6.56 5.40
N ALA A 18 4.50 7.70 5.75
CA ALA A 18 4.52 8.91 4.93
C ALA A 18 5.94 9.51 4.89
N ALA A 19 6.84 8.87 4.16
CA ALA A 19 8.11 9.48 3.76
C ALA A 19 8.66 8.83 2.46
N GLU A 20 7.90 8.79 1.38
CA GLU A 20 8.42 8.41 0.05
C GLU A 20 8.01 9.42 -1.03
N LYS A 21 8.89 9.65 -2.00
CA LYS A 21 9.09 10.91 -2.76
C LYS A 21 7.86 11.41 -3.56
N THR A 22 7.85 12.72 -3.78
CA THR A 22 6.77 13.61 -4.25
C THR A 22 6.00 13.19 -5.52
N GLY A 23 6.58 12.39 -6.42
CA GLY A 23 5.88 11.87 -7.62
C GLY A 23 5.16 10.53 -7.42
N GLU A 24 5.66 9.70 -6.50
CA GLU A 24 5.06 8.42 -6.10
C GLU A 24 3.87 8.68 -5.18
N LEU A 25 3.98 9.71 -4.33
CA LEU A 25 2.97 10.13 -3.35
C LEU A 25 1.61 10.46 -3.99
N ALA A 26 1.58 11.07 -5.18
CA ALA A 26 0.33 11.45 -5.82
C ALA A 26 -0.45 10.23 -6.37
N ARG A 27 0.24 9.31 -7.07
CA ARG A 27 -0.39 8.12 -7.67
C ARG A 27 -0.76 7.05 -6.65
N VAL A 28 0.10 6.86 -5.65
CA VAL A 28 -0.19 5.97 -4.52
C VAL A 28 -1.19 6.61 -3.57
N GLY A 29 -1.14 7.94 -3.41
CA GLY A 29 -2.04 8.71 -2.55
C GLY A 29 -3.50 8.57 -2.97
N SER A 30 -3.83 8.78 -4.25
CA SER A 30 -5.21 8.60 -4.75
C SER A 30 -5.73 7.18 -4.45
N ARG A 31 -4.93 6.15 -4.73
CA ARG A 31 -5.31 4.75 -4.49
C ARG A 31 -5.46 4.42 -3.01
N ARG A 32 -4.63 5.04 -2.15
CA ARG A 32 -4.76 4.95 -0.69
C ARG A 32 -6.05 5.58 -0.21
N TYR A 33 -6.43 6.75 -0.75
CA TYR A 33 -7.72 7.37 -0.44
C TYR A 33 -8.89 6.49 -0.85
N ASP A 34 -8.82 5.85 -2.03
CA ASP A 34 -9.85 4.93 -2.50
C ASP A 34 -9.97 3.71 -1.56
N ILE A 35 -8.85 3.09 -1.20
CA ILE A 35 -8.82 1.98 -0.22
C ILE A 35 -9.46 2.38 1.11
N PHE A 36 -9.18 3.59 1.57
CA PHE A 36 -9.76 4.10 2.81
C PHE A 36 -11.25 4.37 2.70
N GLY A 37 -11.70 4.91 1.56
CA GLY A 37 -13.12 5.09 1.25
C GLY A 37 -13.86 3.75 1.26
N ILE A 38 -13.34 2.77 0.51
CA ILE A 38 -13.91 1.41 0.43
C ILE A 38 -13.93 0.76 1.81
N GLY A 39 -12.86 0.89 2.60
CA GLY A 39 -12.80 0.36 3.96
C GLY A 39 -13.88 0.92 4.88
N ARG A 40 -14.11 2.24 4.84
CA ARG A 40 -15.21 2.88 5.59
C ARG A 40 -16.59 2.46 5.12
N ASP A 41 -16.75 2.21 3.83
CA ASP A 41 -18.02 1.74 3.31
C ASP A 41 -18.30 0.30 3.73
N ILE A 42 -17.29 -0.57 3.76
CA ILE A 42 -17.40 -1.92 4.34
C ILE A 42 -17.82 -1.84 5.82
N GLU A 43 -17.17 -0.99 6.62
CA GLU A 43 -17.53 -0.73 8.03
C GLU A 43 -18.98 -0.33 8.21
N ARG A 44 -19.46 0.59 7.35
CA ARG A 44 -20.84 1.05 7.36
C ARG A 44 -21.82 -0.09 7.08
N ARG A 45 -21.53 -0.94 6.09
CA ARG A 45 -22.40 -2.09 5.75
C ARG A 45 -22.42 -3.14 6.86
N TYR A 46 -21.29 -3.44 7.50
CA TYR A 46 -21.30 -4.31 8.68
C TYR A 46 -22.12 -3.72 9.83
N SER A 47 -22.07 -2.40 10.02
CA SER A 47 -22.87 -1.72 11.03
C SER A 47 -24.37 -1.78 10.71
N GLU A 48 -24.75 -1.67 9.42
CA GLU A 48 -26.13 -1.85 8.95
C GLU A 48 -26.64 -3.27 9.21
N ILE A 49 -25.84 -4.30 8.93
CA ILE A 49 -26.16 -5.70 9.27
C ILE A 49 -26.34 -5.84 10.78
N GLY A 50 -25.39 -5.33 11.57
CA GLY A 50 -25.45 -5.40 13.04
C GLY A 50 -26.71 -4.77 13.60
N LYS A 51 -27.11 -3.60 13.09
CA LYS A 51 -28.35 -2.93 13.46
C LYS A 51 -29.59 -3.78 13.12
N LEU A 52 -29.65 -4.32 11.90
CA LEU A 52 -30.76 -5.15 11.45
C LEU A 52 -30.89 -6.43 12.30
N VAL A 53 -29.78 -7.11 12.57
CA VAL A 53 -29.75 -8.29 13.43
C VAL A 53 -30.17 -7.95 14.86
N HIS A 54 -29.64 -6.86 15.43
CA HIS A 54 -30.00 -6.42 16.78
C HIS A 54 -31.51 -6.10 16.89
N GLU A 55 -32.06 -5.32 15.96
CA GLU A 55 -33.50 -5.00 15.92
C GLU A 55 -34.35 -6.26 15.73
N GLY A 56 -33.96 -7.17 14.86
CA GLY A 56 -34.65 -8.44 14.66
C GLY A 56 -34.65 -9.32 15.91
N LEU A 57 -33.51 -9.40 16.61
CA LEU A 57 -33.41 -10.16 17.86
C LEU A 57 -34.33 -9.59 18.95
N LEU A 58 -34.44 -8.27 19.07
CA LEU A 58 -35.41 -7.63 19.98
C LEU A 58 -36.86 -7.99 19.65
N GLN A 59 -37.15 -8.29 18.38
CA GLN A 59 -38.46 -8.73 17.90
C GLN A 59 -38.63 -10.26 17.95
N GLY A 60 -37.66 -11.00 18.50
CA GLY A 60 -37.69 -12.47 18.59
C GLY A 60 -37.37 -13.18 17.27
N ARG A 61 -36.92 -12.46 16.25
CA ARG A 61 -36.50 -13.03 14.97
C ARG A 61 -35.14 -13.69 15.11
N THR A 62 -35.03 -14.93 14.64
CA THR A 62 -33.78 -15.72 14.66
C THR A 62 -33.30 -16.14 13.27
N ASP A 63 -34.17 -16.08 12.26
CA ASP A 63 -33.81 -16.38 10.88
C ASP A 63 -33.44 -15.10 10.09
N PHE A 64 -32.13 -14.91 9.93
CA PHE A 64 -31.53 -13.83 9.14
C PHE A 64 -30.88 -14.34 7.85
N GLY A 65 -30.68 -15.66 7.71
CA GLY A 65 -29.97 -16.25 6.58
C GLY A 65 -30.76 -16.15 5.27
N ALA A 66 -32.09 -16.09 5.38
CA ALA A 66 -32.99 -15.88 4.24
C ALA A 66 -33.46 -14.43 4.08
N ASP A 67 -32.98 -13.49 4.92
CA ASP A 67 -33.42 -12.09 4.83
C ASP A 67 -32.84 -11.43 3.57
N PRO A 68 -33.69 -10.97 2.62
CA PRO A 68 -33.22 -10.28 1.42
C PRO A 68 -32.37 -9.04 1.72
N ALA A 69 -32.67 -8.31 2.80
CA ALA A 69 -31.90 -7.13 3.19
C ALA A 69 -30.51 -7.51 3.73
N VAL A 70 -30.40 -8.60 4.49
CA VAL A 70 -29.09 -9.11 4.94
C VAL A 70 -28.29 -9.63 3.75
N LEU A 71 -28.92 -10.36 2.84
CA LEU A 71 -28.27 -10.90 1.64
C LEU A 71 -27.74 -9.78 0.72
N ASP A 72 -28.52 -8.71 0.49
CA ASP A 72 -28.06 -7.54 -0.29
C ASP A 72 -26.85 -6.86 0.38
N LEU A 73 -26.86 -6.71 1.71
CA LEU A 73 -25.73 -6.13 2.44
C LEU A 73 -24.47 -7.00 2.33
N VAL A 74 -24.63 -8.33 2.45
CA VAL A 74 -23.51 -9.27 2.28
C VAL A 74 -22.95 -9.24 0.86
N GLU A 75 -23.81 -9.22 -0.16
CA GLU A 75 -23.37 -9.13 -1.55
C GLU A 75 -22.60 -7.83 -1.81
N ARG A 76 -23.06 -6.71 -1.26
CA ARG A 76 -22.36 -5.42 -1.36
C ARG A 76 -21.01 -5.44 -0.66
N ILE A 77 -20.92 -6.05 0.52
CA ILE A 77 -19.64 -6.21 1.23
C ILE A 77 -18.67 -7.03 0.38
N GLN A 78 -19.11 -8.14 -0.20
CA GLN A 78 -18.25 -8.98 -1.05
C GLN A 78 -17.73 -8.21 -2.28
N LYS A 79 -18.56 -7.38 -2.91
CA LYS A 79 -18.13 -6.51 -4.01
C LYS A 79 -17.09 -5.49 -3.56
N LEU A 80 -17.33 -4.82 -2.44
CA LEU A 80 -16.39 -3.85 -1.88
C LEU A 80 -15.07 -4.51 -1.46
N GLU A 81 -15.09 -5.71 -0.91
CA GLU A 81 -13.89 -6.49 -0.57
C GLU A 81 -13.09 -6.88 -1.82
N ALA A 82 -13.77 -7.25 -2.91
CA ALA A 82 -13.12 -7.52 -4.19
C ALA A 82 -12.46 -6.25 -4.77
N ASP A 83 -13.18 -5.12 -4.75
CA ASP A 83 -12.65 -3.83 -5.22
C ASP A 83 -11.45 -3.36 -4.38
N LEU A 84 -11.52 -3.54 -3.06
CA LEU A 84 -10.43 -3.26 -2.13
C LEU A 84 -9.18 -4.05 -2.49
N GLU A 85 -9.33 -5.34 -2.79
CA GLU A 85 -8.24 -6.22 -3.17
C GLU A 85 -7.61 -5.83 -4.51
N VAL A 86 -8.41 -5.46 -5.50
CA VAL A 86 -7.91 -4.92 -6.78
C VAL A 86 -7.07 -3.66 -6.52
N LYS A 87 -7.57 -2.71 -5.72
CA LYS A 87 -6.85 -1.47 -5.40
C LYS A 87 -5.55 -1.71 -4.64
N ARG A 88 -5.51 -2.72 -3.77
CA ARG A 88 -4.28 -3.15 -3.07
C ARG A 88 -3.24 -3.67 -4.05
N ARG A 89 -3.62 -4.54 -4.98
CA ARG A 89 -2.72 -5.05 -6.02
C ARG A 89 -2.17 -3.95 -6.91
N GLU A 90 -3.00 -2.97 -7.29
CA GLU A 90 -2.52 -1.81 -8.06
C GLU A 90 -1.40 -1.05 -7.33
N ILE A 91 -1.50 -0.88 -6.00
CA ILE A 91 -0.43 -0.23 -5.22
C ILE A 91 0.84 -1.10 -5.19
N GLU A 92 0.69 -2.42 -5.06
CA GLU A 92 1.81 -3.35 -5.05
C GLU A 92 2.53 -3.39 -6.40
N GLU A 93 1.79 -3.43 -7.51
CA GLU A 93 2.34 -3.36 -8.86
C GLU A 93 3.12 -2.05 -9.09
N ILE A 94 2.59 -0.91 -8.63
CA ILE A 94 3.29 0.38 -8.70
C ILE A 94 4.60 0.29 -7.92
N ARG A 95 4.58 -0.23 -6.69
CA ARG A 95 5.77 -0.39 -5.85
C ARG A 95 6.81 -1.32 -6.47
N ASP A 96 6.38 -2.43 -7.07
CA ASP A 96 7.27 -3.43 -7.66
C ASP A 96 7.83 -3.02 -9.02
N SER A 97 7.06 -2.30 -9.83
CA SER A 97 7.56 -1.71 -11.08
C SER A 97 8.67 -0.70 -10.80
N GLU A 98 8.54 0.11 -9.76
CA GLU A 98 9.54 1.10 -9.35
C GLU A 98 10.74 0.46 -8.64
N ARG A 99 10.54 -0.57 -7.82
CA ARG A 99 11.64 -1.39 -7.28
C ARG A 99 12.48 -1.99 -8.40
N ARG A 100 11.85 -2.55 -9.43
CA ARG A 100 12.54 -3.06 -10.62
C ARG A 100 13.27 -1.95 -11.37
N ARG A 101 12.64 -0.78 -11.57
CA ARG A 101 13.29 0.38 -12.21
C ARG A 101 14.52 0.87 -11.43
N ARG A 102 14.47 0.90 -10.09
CA ARG A 102 15.62 1.25 -9.23
C ARG A 102 16.68 0.14 -9.17
N GLY A 103 16.29 -1.13 -9.17
CA GLY A 103 17.20 -2.28 -9.19
C GLY A 103 17.96 -2.43 -10.51
N LEU A 104 17.39 -1.98 -11.63
CA LEU A 104 18.09 -1.88 -12.92
C LEU A 104 19.01 -0.65 -13.05
N ALA A 105 18.96 0.30 -12.11
CA ALA A 105 19.72 1.54 -12.18
C ALA A 105 21.12 1.48 -11.54
N ASP A 106 21.65 0.30 -11.19
CA ASP A 106 23.07 0.14 -10.87
C ASP A 106 23.64 -1.21 -11.33
N PRO A 107 24.28 -1.22 -12.52
CA PRO A 107 25.46 -2.05 -12.69
C PRO A 107 26.57 -1.22 -13.32
N GLY A 108 27.35 -0.52 -12.49
CA GLY A 108 28.74 -0.20 -12.83
C GLY A 108 28.98 1.18 -13.43
N LEU A 109 28.95 2.20 -12.58
CA LEU A 109 29.94 3.26 -12.74
C LEU A 109 31.26 2.77 -12.13
N PRO A 110 32.27 2.36 -12.91
CA PRO A 110 33.62 2.33 -12.38
C PRO A 110 33.93 3.77 -11.97
N ARG A 111 34.22 3.97 -10.68
CA ARG A 111 34.95 5.16 -10.26
C ARG A 111 36.26 5.10 -11.04
N SER A 112 36.35 5.89 -12.11
CA SER A 112 37.58 6.09 -12.86
C SER A 112 38.60 6.65 -11.88
N ARG A 113 39.35 5.74 -11.28
CA ARG A 113 40.59 5.95 -10.56
C ARG A 113 41.65 6.13 -11.65
N GLY A 114 41.94 7.38 -11.97
CA GLY A 114 43.05 7.84 -12.80
C GLY A 114 43.06 9.36 -12.67
N ALA A 115 44.09 9.98 -12.11
CA ALA A 115 45.48 9.80 -12.52
C ALA A 115 46.40 9.24 -11.43
N PRO A 116 47.28 8.29 -11.77
CA PRO A 116 48.60 8.21 -11.15
C PRO A 116 49.42 9.44 -11.59
N ARG A 117 50.03 10.13 -10.63
CA ARG A 117 51.12 11.08 -10.83
C ARG A 117 52.28 10.56 -10.00
N ASP A 118 52.95 9.58 -10.56
CA ASP A 118 54.24 9.07 -10.13
C ASP A 118 54.98 8.96 -11.47
N ASP A 119 56.00 9.78 -11.73
CA ASP A 119 57.41 9.49 -11.47
C ASP A 119 58.17 10.52 -12.38
N ASP A 120 59.26 11.21 -12.08
CA ASP A 120 60.46 10.92 -11.28
C ASP A 120 61.28 12.22 -11.07
N GLU A 121 61.94 12.30 -9.90
CA GLU A 121 63.40 12.53 -9.66
C GLU A 121 64.13 13.65 -10.45
N GLU A 122 65.13 14.40 -9.98
CA GLU A 122 66.07 14.42 -8.86
C GLU A 122 66.75 15.81 -9.02
N GLY A 123 66.94 16.65 -7.99
CA GLY A 123 68.22 16.70 -7.28
C GLY A 123 69.32 17.58 -7.92
N ASP A 124 69.30 18.90 -7.62
CA ASP A 124 70.44 19.86 -7.41
C ASP A 124 71.53 20.04 -8.54
N PRO A 125 72.44 21.06 -8.54
CA PRO A 125 72.69 22.13 -7.58
C PRO A 125 72.83 23.57 -8.15
N ARG A 126 72.86 24.55 -7.23
CA ARG A 126 73.31 25.94 -7.45
C ARG A 126 74.72 25.98 -8.11
N PRO A 127 75.14 27.02 -8.85
CA PRO A 127 75.48 28.36 -8.30
C PRO A 127 75.23 29.51 -9.32
N TYR A 128 75.42 30.82 -9.10
CA TYR A 128 76.02 31.69 -8.08
C TYR A 128 75.17 32.97 -8.02
#